data_AF-A0A4R9IPD5-F1
#
_entry.id   AF-A0A4R9IPD5-F1
#
_cell.length_a   1.000
_cell.length_b   1.000
_cell.length_c   1.000
_cell.angle_alpha   90.00
_cell.angle_beta   90.00
_cell.angle_gamma   90.00
#
_symmetry.space_group_name_H-M   'P 1'
#
loop_
_entity.id
_entity.type
_entity.pdbx_description
1 polymer ?
#
loop_
_entity_poly.entity_id
_entity_poly.type
_entity_poly.pdbx_seq_one_letter_code
_entity_poly.pdbx_strand_id
1 'polypeptide(L)'
;MVWRQAQLAEEVSPSNDPNTNLILTVTYEEKDSWNPLNGTTDKRNYKSKIKLVKNTATGGKTIKEWDLPSWSLGDGIFYHTGSSTLFVLYGKDDEYGTLNQTLSLYPETGGAFSYPASPEKRIIFQMAPSPNGNLVALVTASPTNEGEFSEFELNIIQLSDRKIQSFPINFWTALPLYGIRWGEDGKKLYLRTPDRILLWTGSAIEETKSFPDCFTVSTNFGKWAYESASLGEGGNVILGKKLPTPRQISNIDQIKLCR
;
A
#
# COMPACT_ATOMS: atom_id res chain seq x y z
N MET A 1 31.63 18.98 4.70
CA MET A 1 30.67 17.97 4.20
C MET A 1 29.54 18.66 3.47
N VAL A 2 29.19 18.18 2.29
CA VAL A 2 28.26 18.82 1.34
C VAL A 2 27.08 17.86 1.12
N TRP A 3 25.86 18.40 1.03
CA TRP A 3 24.68 17.61 0.66
C TRP A 3 24.79 17.15 -0.80
N ARG A 4 24.59 15.86 -1.04
CA ARG A 4 24.56 15.26 -2.38
C ARG A 4 23.22 14.63 -2.67
N GLN A 5 22.83 14.63 -3.93
CA GLN A 5 21.64 13.91 -4.38
C GLN A 5 21.92 12.41 -4.40
N ALA A 6 20.96 11.63 -3.94
CA ALA A 6 20.98 10.18 -3.92
C ALA A 6 19.59 9.63 -4.30
N GLN A 7 19.54 8.33 -4.57
CA GLN A 7 18.33 7.65 -5.02
C GLN A 7 18.29 6.24 -4.42
N LEU A 8 17.10 5.81 -4.00
CA LEU A 8 16.84 4.42 -3.61
C LEU A 8 16.71 3.51 -4.84
N ALA A 9 16.93 2.21 -4.66
CA ALA A 9 16.67 1.24 -5.72
C ALA A 9 15.24 1.39 -6.25
N GLU A 10 15.08 1.31 -7.56
CA GLU A 10 13.77 1.39 -8.18
C GLU A 10 12.92 0.18 -7.77
N GLU A 11 11.66 0.42 -7.44
CA GLU A 11 10.73 -0.62 -7.04
C GLU A 11 9.63 -0.77 -8.09
N VAL A 12 9.27 -2.02 -8.40
CA VAL A 12 8.19 -2.33 -9.33
C VAL A 12 6.95 -2.76 -8.55
N SER A 13 5.80 -2.16 -8.88
CA SER A 13 4.50 -2.57 -8.36
C SER A 13 3.57 -2.95 -9.51
N PRO A 14 3.38 -4.26 -9.78
CA PRO A 14 2.54 -4.74 -10.87
C PRO A 14 1.08 -4.32 -10.73
N SER A 15 0.41 -4.00 -11.85
CA SER A 15 -1.04 -3.75 -11.82
C SER A 15 -1.83 -5.07 -11.90
N ASN A 16 -3.16 -4.97 -11.95
CA ASN A 16 -4.04 -6.10 -12.29
C ASN A 16 -3.88 -6.59 -13.75
N ASP A 17 -3.20 -5.83 -14.62
CA ASP A 17 -2.74 -6.26 -15.95
C ASP A 17 -1.21 -6.49 -15.92
N PRO A 18 -0.70 -7.70 -16.22
CA PRO A 18 0.74 -7.99 -16.17
C PRO A 18 1.58 -7.17 -17.15
N ASN A 19 0.97 -6.61 -18.21
CA ASN A 19 1.67 -5.77 -19.17
C ASN A 19 1.76 -4.30 -18.75
N THR A 20 1.06 -3.89 -17.70
CA THR A 20 1.01 -2.52 -17.24
C THR A 20 1.45 -2.47 -15.79
N ASN A 21 2.51 -1.73 -15.47
CA ASN A 21 3.17 -1.81 -14.17
C ASN A 21 3.58 -0.42 -13.69
N LEU A 22 3.66 -0.23 -12.37
CA LEU A 22 4.24 0.96 -11.78
C LEU A 22 5.73 0.77 -11.54
N ILE A 23 6.50 1.84 -11.76
CA ILE A 23 7.89 1.97 -11.34
C ILE A 23 7.95 3.14 -10.36
N LEU A 24 8.47 2.90 -9.17
CA LEU A 24 8.73 3.90 -8.15
C LEU A 24 10.22 4.23 -8.11
N THR A 25 10.51 5.52 -8.18
CA THR A 25 11.83 6.07 -7.95
C THR A 25 11.76 7.05 -6.78
N VAL A 26 12.56 6.85 -5.74
CA VAL A 26 12.64 7.78 -4.60
C VAL A 26 14.02 8.43 -4.57
N THR A 27 14.06 9.75 -4.66
CA THR A 27 15.27 10.57 -4.58
C THR A 27 15.31 11.35 -3.28
N TYR A 28 16.50 11.61 -2.75
CA TYR A 28 16.70 12.35 -1.51
C TYR A 28 18.08 13.02 -1.49
N GLU A 29 18.28 13.93 -0.54
CA GLU A 29 19.60 14.47 -0.23
C GLU A 29 20.23 13.70 0.91
N GLU A 30 21.50 13.36 0.78
CA GLU A 30 22.28 12.81 1.89
C GLU A 30 23.57 13.58 2.15
N LYS A 31 24.02 13.53 3.39
CA LYS A 31 25.29 14.09 3.83
C LYS A 31 25.91 13.13 4.83
N ASP A 32 27.18 12.82 4.63
CA ASP A 32 27.93 11.97 5.56
C ASP A 32 27.98 12.63 6.95
N SER A 33 27.91 11.82 8.00
CA SER A 33 28.03 12.32 9.37
C SER A 33 29.44 12.87 9.61
N TRP A 34 29.51 13.91 10.44
CA TRP A 34 30.79 14.44 10.93
C TRP A 34 31.60 13.42 11.71
N ASN A 35 30.95 12.43 12.32
CA ASN A 35 31.63 11.35 13.01
C ASN A 35 31.80 10.13 12.08
N PRO A 36 33.02 9.89 11.54
CA PRO A 36 33.27 8.76 10.64
C PRO A 36 33.08 7.39 11.30
N LEU A 37 33.02 7.33 12.65
CA LEU A 37 32.79 6.09 13.40
C LEU A 37 31.31 5.75 13.56
N ASN A 38 30.39 6.69 13.33
CA ASN A 38 28.96 6.43 13.50
C ASN A 38 28.30 5.81 12.26
N GLY A 39 28.95 5.87 11.09
CA GLY A 39 28.44 5.24 9.86
C GLY A 39 27.04 5.69 9.39
N THR A 40 26.45 6.70 10.04
CA THR A 40 25.12 7.21 9.71
C THR A 40 25.22 8.34 8.69
N THR A 41 24.35 8.32 7.68
CA THR A 41 24.15 9.43 6.76
C THR A 41 22.90 10.20 7.16
N ASP A 42 23.01 11.53 7.24
CA ASP A 42 21.82 12.38 7.38
C ASP A 42 21.07 12.35 6.04
N LYS A 43 19.74 12.22 6.06
CA LYS A 43 18.90 12.20 4.86
C LYS A 43 17.73 13.18 4.99
N ARG A 44 17.32 13.81 3.88
CA ARG A 44 16.21 14.78 3.83
C ARG A 44 15.71 15.03 2.40
N ASN A 45 14.68 15.86 2.27
CA ASN A 45 14.14 16.33 0.99
C ASN A 45 13.72 15.18 0.07
N TYR A 46 12.98 14.23 0.62
CA TYR A 46 12.54 13.07 -0.14
C TYR A 46 11.54 13.48 -1.22
N LYS A 47 11.66 12.89 -2.40
CA LYS A 47 10.71 13.04 -3.51
C LYS A 47 10.52 11.71 -4.19
N SER A 48 9.29 11.42 -4.58
CA SER A 48 8.97 10.18 -5.31
C SER A 48 8.47 10.51 -6.69
N LYS A 49 8.93 9.73 -7.67
CA LYS A 49 8.38 9.71 -9.02
C LYS A 49 7.79 8.33 -9.27
N ILE A 50 6.54 8.31 -9.71
CA ILE A 50 5.84 7.07 -10.09
C ILE A 50 5.63 7.12 -11.60
N LYS A 51 6.06 6.08 -12.31
CA LYS A 51 5.82 5.91 -13.75
C LYS A 51 4.88 4.73 -13.98
N LEU A 52 3.82 4.94 -14.75
CA LEU A 52 3.03 3.85 -15.32
C LEU A 52 3.67 3.42 -16.64
N VAL A 53 4.20 2.21 -16.69
CA VAL A 53 4.89 1.65 -17.86
C VAL A 53 4.08 0.50 -18.42
N LYS A 54 3.96 0.46 -19.75
CA LYS A 54 3.43 -0.68 -20.48
C LYS A 54 4.53 -1.40 -21.23
N ASN A 55 4.61 -2.69 -21.03
CA ASN A 55 5.54 -3.55 -21.76
C ASN A 55 5.15 -3.58 -23.24
N THR A 56 6.16 -3.47 -24.10
CA THR A 56 5.98 -3.60 -25.56
C THR A 56 7.10 -4.43 -26.17
N ALA A 57 6.92 -4.82 -27.43
CA ALA A 57 7.92 -5.60 -28.18
C ALA A 57 9.28 -4.88 -28.29
N THR A 58 9.30 -3.54 -28.26
CA THR A 58 10.52 -2.72 -28.42
C THR A 58 11.02 -2.12 -27.12
N GLY A 59 10.46 -2.49 -25.96
CA GLY A 59 10.83 -1.97 -24.65
C GLY A 59 9.64 -1.38 -23.88
N GLY A 60 9.90 -1.01 -22.62
CA GLY A 60 8.87 -0.44 -21.75
C GLY A 60 8.53 0.98 -22.15
N LYS A 61 7.26 1.28 -22.37
CA LYS A 61 6.78 2.62 -22.70
C LYS A 61 6.10 3.25 -21.49
N THR A 62 6.61 4.38 -21.02
CA THR A 62 5.90 5.22 -20.05
C THR A 62 4.62 5.78 -20.67
N ILE A 63 3.49 5.53 -20.02
CA ILE A 63 2.17 6.04 -20.39
C ILE A 63 1.84 7.29 -19.59
N LYS A 64 2.20 7.31 -18.30
CA LYS A 64 1.86 8.39 -17.37
C LYS A 64 2.91 8.48 -16.26
N GLU A 65 3.12 9.67 -15.73
CA GLU A 65 4.00 9.91 -14.59
C GLU A 65 3.29 10.75 -13.52
N TRP A 66 3.70 10.58 -12.27
CA TRP A 66 3.29 11.39 -11.13
C TRP A 66 4.52 11.76 -10.31
N ASP A 67 4.62 13.03 -9.94
CA ASP A 67 5.61 13.54 -9.01
C ASP A 67 4.94 13.77 -7.65
N LEU A 68 5.58 13.26 -6.59
CA LEU A 68 5.10 13.36 -5.22
C LEU A 68 6.11 14.13 -4.37
N PRO A 69 5.65 15.02 -3.48
CA PRO A 69 6.51 15.91 -2.71
C PRO A 69 7.16 15.24 -1.48
N SER A 70 7.11 13.90 -1.37
CA SER A 70 7.70 13.13 -0.27
C SER A 70 8.05 11.70 -0.75
N TRP A 71 8.57 10.88 0.15
CA TRP A 71 8.84 9.48 -0.06
C TRP A 71 7.55 8.64 -0.13
N SER A 72 7.61 7.55 -0.89
CA SER A 72 6.62 6.48 -0.95
C SER A 72 7.36 5.15 -0.93
N LEU A 73 6.65 4.06 -0.66
CA LEU A 73 7.21 2.71 -0.62
C LEU A 73 6.56 1.87 -1.73
N GLY A 74 7.28 0.90 -2.27
CA GLY A 74 6.77 0.06 -3.36
C GLY A 74 5.51 -0.74 -2.99
N ASP A 75 5.31 -1.08 -1.72
CA ASP A 75 4.10 -1.70 -1.19
C ASP A 75 3.01 -0.70 -0.76
N GLY A 76 3.28 0.60 -0.89
CA GLY A 76 2.34 1.69 -0.70
C GLY A 76 1.74 2.21 -2.00
N ILE A 77 2.13 1.68 -3.17
CA ILE A 77 1.62 2.13 -4.47
C ILE A 77 0.94 1.02 -5.25
N PHE A 78 -0.20 1.34 -5.87
CA PHE A 78 -1.01 0.39 -6.62
C PHE A 78 -1.68 1.08 -7.80
N TYR A 79 -1.79 0.40 -8.93
CA TYR A 79 -2.56 0.87 -10.07
C TYR A 79 -3.57 -0.18 -10.47
N HIS A 80 -4.82 0.24 -10.68
CA HIS A 80 -5.85 -0.62 -11.22
C HIS A 80 -6.25 -0.15 -12.62
N THR A 81 -5.95 -0.95 -13.65
CA THR A 81 -6.18 -0.62 -15.06
C THR A 81 -7.64 -0.51 -15.41
N GLY A 82 -8.52 -1.31 -14.79
CA GLY A 82 -9.95 -1.29 -15.09
C GLY A 82 -10.68 -0.03 -14.62
N SER A 83 -10.18 0.61 -13.56
CA SER A 83 -10.69 1.87 -13.02
C SER A 83 -9.75 3.05 -13.27
N SER A 84 -8.69 2.84 -14.05
CA SER A 84 -7.62 3.81 -14.34
C SER A 84 -7.19 4.64 -13.14
N THR A 85 -7.05 4.01 -11.97
CA THR A 85 -6.79 4.71 -10.71
C THR A 85 -5.47 4.31 -10.11
N LEU A 86 -4.65 5.30 -9.78
CA LEU A 86 -3.46 5.16 -8.95
C LEU A 86 -3.82 5.41 -7.48
N PHE A 87 -3.36 4.52 -6.60
CA PHE A 87 -3.44 4.63 -5.15
C PHE A 87 -2.01 4.79 -4.63
N VAL A 88 -1.78 5.79 -3.78
CA VAL A 88 -0.44 6.10 -3.26
C VAL A 88 -0.51 6.41 -1.77
N LEU A 89 0.22 5.64 -0.97
CA LEU A 89 0.65 6.05 0.36
C LEU A 89 2.00 6.75 0.25
N TYR A 90 2.09 7.98 0.75
CA TYR A 90 3.35 8.72 0.83
C TYR A 90 3.45 9.50 2.15
N GLY A 91 4.67 9.84 2.55
CA GLY A 91 4.97 10.54 3.80
C GLY A 91 4.36 11.94 3.85
N LYS A 92 3.87 12.34 5.04
CA LYS A 92 3.47 13.73 5.32
C LYS A 92 4.65 14.62 5.67
N ASP A 93 5.80 14.03 5.95
CA ASP A 93 7.06 14.67 6.32
C ASP A 93 8.24 13.99 5.59
N ASP A 94 9.45 14.41 5.96
CA ASP A 94 10.72 13.88 5.45
C ASP A 94 11.24 12.67 6.27
N GLU A 95 10.46 12.12 7.19
CA GLU A 95 10.87 10.97 7.99
C GLU A 95 10.56 9.66 7.23
N TYR A 96 11.55 9.16 6.50
CA TYR A 96 11.39 8.00 5.64
C TYR A 96 10.92 6.75 6.40
N GLY A 97 9.84 6.13 5.92
CA GLY A 97 9.33 4.86 6.43
C GLY A 97 8.54 4.97 7.73
N THR A 98 8.13 6.17 8.16
CA THR A 98 7.28 6.35 9.34
C THR A 98 5.80 6.04 9.05
N LEU A 99 4.99 5.97 10.11
CA LEU A 99 3.54 5.82 10.00
C LEU A 99 2.82 7.14 9.68
N ASN A 100 3.54 8.26 9.61
CA ASN A 100 2.96 9.56 9.31
C ASN A 100 2.72 9.72 7.80
N GLN A 101 1.75 8.98 7.28
CA GLN A 101 1.45 8.88 5.85
C GLN A 101 0.08 9.47 5.52
N THR A 102 -0.10 9.77 4.24
CA THR A 102 -1.40 10.10 3.64
C THR A 102 -1.65 9.18 2.45
N LEU A 103 -2.90 8.76 2.27
CA LEU A 103 -3.34 8.13 1.04
C LEU A 103 -3.79 9.23 0.07
N SER A 104 -3.30 9.20 -1.15
CA SER A 104 -3.88 9.93 -2.28
C SER A 104 -4.30 8.99 -3.39
N LEU A 105 -5.49 9.27 -3.93
CA LEU A 105 -6.08 8.57 -5.06
C LEU A 105 -6.10 9.50 -6.26
N TYR A 106 -5.61 9.01 -7.40
CA TYR A 106 -5.58 9.72 -8.67
C TYR A 106 -6.42 8.94 -9.69
N PRO A 107 -7.77 9.02 -9.62
CA PRO A 107 -8.63 8.46 -10.65
C PRO A 107 -8.47 9.24 -11.97
N GLU A 108 -8.75 8.58 -13.10
CA GLU A 108 -8.74 9.24 -14.41
C GLU A 108 -9.79 10.35 -14.51
N THR A 109 -10.94 10.16 -13.86
CA THR A 109 -12.06 11.11 -13.84
C THR A 109 -12.42 11.53 -12.42
N GLY A 110 -13.00 12.72 -12.24
CA GLY A 110 -13.49 13.21 -10.95
C GLY A 110 -12.45 13.97 -10.11
N GLY A 111 -11.16 13.88 -10.47
CA GLY A 111 -10.08 14.59 -9.80
C GLY A 111 -9.50 13.84 -8.60
N ALA A 112 -8.22 14.10 -8.32
CA ALA A 112 -7.49 13.49 -7.23
C ALA A 112 -8.03 13.91 -5.86
N PHE A 113 -7.96 13.02 -4.89
CA PHE A 113 -8.35 13.30 -3.51
C PHE A 113 -7.52 12.47 -2.52
N SER A 114 -7.47 12.91 -1.27
CA SER A 114 -6.63 12.31 -0.23
C SER A 114 -7.43 11.95 1.01
N TYR A 115 -6.95 10.95 1.75
CA TYR A 115 -7.48 10.52 3.04
C TYR A 115 -6.32 10.16 4.00
N PRO A 116 -6.42 10.50 5.29
CA PRO A 116 -7.46 11.32 5.92
C PRO A 116 -7.39 12.77 5.43
N ALA A 117 -8.52 13.49 5.47
CA ALA A 117 -8.52 14.91 5.13
C ALA A 117 -7.79 15.68 6.24
N SER A 118 -6.78 16.47 5.88
CA SER A 118 -6.11 17.36 6.85
C SER A 118 -7.16 18.26 7.53
N PRO A 119 -7.12 18.45 8.87
CA PRO A 119 -6.01 18.18 9.79
C PRO A 119 -6.11 16.86 10.58
N GLU A 120 -6.92 15.89 10.17
CA GLU A 120 -7.09 14.65 10.93
C GLU A 120 -5.75 13.91 11.12
N LYS A 121 -5.34 13.78 12.38
CA LYS A 121 -4.24 12.94 12.82
C LYS A 121 -4.70 11.48 12.87
N ARG A 122 -5.07 10.89 11.73
CA ARG A 122 -5.28 9.45 11.62
C ARG A 122 -4.04 8.80 11.02
N ILE A 123 -3.62 7.70 11.63
CA ILE A 123 -2.51 6.86 11.18
C ILE A 123 -3.06 5.73 10.32
N ILE A 124 -2.42 5.46 9.19
CA ILE A 124 -2.79 4.35 8.29
C ILE A 124 -1.80 3.21 8.54
N PHE A 125 -2.28 2.10 9.08
CA PHE A 125 -1.47 0.90 9.34
C PHE A 125 -1.37 0.00 8.13
N GLN A 126 -2.45 -0.10 7.36
CA GLN A 126 -2.50 -0.95 6.18
C GLN A 126 -3.45 -0.34 5.16
N MET A 127 -3.10 -0.48 3.89
CA MET A 127 -3.96 -0.17 2.76
C MET A 127 -4.06 -1.38 1.83
N ALA A 128 -5.26 -1.59 1.29
CA ALA A 128 -5.49 -2.57 0.24
C ALA A 128 -6.56 -2.08 -0.73
N PRO A 129 -6.21 -1.73 -1.97
CA PRO A 129 -7.20 -1.56 -3.03
C PRO A 129 -7.91 -2.87 -3.33
N SER A 130 -9.22 -2.81 -3.54
CA SER A 130 -10.00 -3.99 -3.94
C SER A 130 -9.58 -4.52 -5.32
N PRO A 131 -9.63 -5.85 -5.55
CA PRO A 131 -9.35 -6.47 -6.85
C PRO A 131 -10.18 -5.98 -8.04
N ASN A 132 -11.35 -5.40 -7.78
CA ASN A 132 -12.20 -4.80 -8.81
C ASN A 132 -11.95 -3.29 -9.00
N GLY A 133 -11.07 -2.71 -8.18
CA GLY A 133 -10.63 -1.31 -8.28
C GLY A 133 -11.67 -0.26 -7.91
N ASN A 134 -12.79 -0.63 -7.28
CA ASN A 134 -13.87 0.31 -6.93
C ASN A 134 -13.83 0.78 -5.48
N LEU A 135 -13.11 0.05 -4.63
CA LEU A 135 -12.94 0.31 -3.21
C LEU A 135 -11.46 0.31 -2.80
N VAL A 136 -11.15 1.00 -1.72
CA VAL A 136 -9.90 0.81 -0.97
C VAL A 136 -10.21 0.61 0.52
N ALA A 137 -9.59 -0.40 1.12
CA ALA A 137 -9.68 -0.67 2.54
C ALA A 137 -8.46 -0.11 3.26
N LEU A 138 -8.70 0.49 4.42
CA LEU A 138 -7.68 1.02 5.31
C LEU A 138 -7.92 0.51 6.72
N VAL A 139 -6.85 0.12 7.40
CA VAL A 139 -6.86 0.02 8.87
C VAL A 139 -6.23 1.28 9.42
N THR A 140 -6.98 2.04 10.21
CA THR A 140 -6.50 3.29 10.80
C THR A 140 -6.64 3.32 12.30
N ALA A 141 -5.91 4.22 12.95
CA ALA A 141 -6.06 4.52 14.38
C ALA A 141 -5.79 6.00 14.66
N SER A 142 -6.25 6.46 15.81
CA SER A 142 -5.93 7.78 16.38
C SER A 142 -4.67 7.65 17.27
N PRO A 143 -3.64 8.48 17.08
CA PRO A 143 -2.49 8.50 17.99
C PRO A 143 -2.89 9.15 19.33
N THR A 144 -2.38 8.61 20.43
CA THR A 144 -2.55 9.19 21.77
C THR A 144 -1.38 10.11 22.11
N ASN A 145 -1.51 10.90 23.19
CA ASN A 145 -0.43 11.77 23.68
C ASN A 145 0.78 10.99 24.21
N GLU A 146 0.61 9.70 24.49
CA GLU A 146 1.62 8.81 25.08
C GLU A 146 2.41 8.05 24.01
N GLY A 147 2.16 8.32 22.73
CA GLY A 147 2.78 7.60 21.61
C GLY A 147 2.14 6.24 21.33
N GLU A 148 0.97 5.96 21.90
CA GLU A 148 0.17 4.78 21.61
C GLU A 148 -0.91 5.06 20.54
N PHE A 149 -1.73 4.07 20.24
CA PHE A 149 -2.82 4.17 19.27
C PHE A 149 -4.14 3.70 19.89
N SER A 150 -5.20 4.46 19.66
CA SER A 150 -6.57 4.16 20.07
C SER A 150 -7.51 4.19 18.87
N GLU A 151 -8.77 3.78 19.07
CA GLU A 151 -9.84 3.93 18.06
C GLU A 151 -9.50 3.28 16.72
N PHE A 152 -9.09 2.01 16.76
CA PHE A 152 -8.84 1.27 15.53
C PHE A 152 -10.12 1.13 14.71
N GLU A 153 -10.04 1.45 13.43
CA GLU A 153 -11.15 1.42 12.50
C GLU A 153 -10.75 0.76 11.19
N LEU A 154 -11.67 -0.05 10.65
CA LEU A 154 -11.66 -0.43 9.25
C LEU A 154 -12.42 0.63 8.46
N ASN A 155 -11.73 1.31 7.56
CA ASN A 155 -12.33 2.28 6.65
C ASN A 155 -12.39 1.70 5.25
N ILE A 156 -13.58 1.71 4.64
CA ILE A 156 -13.79 1.34 3.25
C ILE A 156 -14.16 2.60 2.49
N ILE A 157 -13.27 3.04 1.60
CA ILE A 157 -13.49 4.22 0.75
C ILE A 157 -13.98 3.75 -0.61
N GLN A 158 -15.13 4.27 -1.02
CA GLN A 158 -15.69 4.06 -2.34
C GLN A 158 -15.19 5.12 -3.31
N LEU A 159 -14.67 4.70 -4.48
CA LEU A 159 -13.99 5.61 -5.39
C LEU A 159 -14.95 6.51 -6.18
N SER A 160 -16.15 6.01 -6.48
CA SER A 160 -17.12 6.71 -7.34
C SER A 160 -17.68 7.98 -6.72
N ASP A 161 -17.97 7.94 -5.41
CA ASP A 161 -18.63 9.02 -4.67
C ASP A 161 -17.79 9.50 -3.47
N ARG A 162 -16.60 8.93 -3.28
CA ARG A 162 -15.68 9.22 -2.16
C ARG A 162 -16.30 8.95 -0.80
N LYS A 163 -17.37 8.14 -0.74
CA LYS A 163 -18.03 7.79 0.50
C LYS A 163 -17.11 6.90 1.33
N ILE A 164 -17.06 7.16 2.62
CA ILE A 164 -16.27 6.39 3.58
C ILE A 164 -17.24 5.66 4.50
N GLN A 165 -17.06 4.35 4.61
CA GLN A 165 -17.70 3.54 5.63
C GLN A 165 -16.66 3.18 6.68
N SER A 166 -16.90 3.58 7.91
CA SER A 166 -15.99 3.33 9.04
C SER A 166 -16.62 2.32 9.98
N PHE A 167 -15.86 1.28 10.29
CA PHE A 167 -16.27 0.21 11.19
C PHE A 167 -15.29 0.14 12.35
N PRO A 168 -15.74 0.39 13.60
CA PRO A 168 -14.87 0.29 14.77
C PRO A 168 -14.40 -1.15 14.97
N ILE A 169 -13.10 -1.32 15.16
CA ILE A 169 -12.48 -2.60 15.46
C ILE A 169 -12.20 -2.60 16.96
N ASN A 170 -13.21 -2.96 17.76
CA ASN A 170 -13.14 -2.89 19.21
C ASN A 170 -12.23 -3.99 19.77
N PHE A 171 -10.94 -3.73 19.91
CA PHE A 171 -10.01 -4.52 20.73
C PHE A 171 -8.78 -3.70 21.12
N TRP A 172 -8.11 -4.12 22.19
CA TRP A 172 -6.89 -3.53 22.69
C TRP A 172 -5.71 -4.46 22.40
N THR A 173 -4.63 -3.94 21.82
CA THR A 173 -3.35 -4.66 21.72
C THR A 173 -2.19 -3.66 21.66
N ALA A 174 -1.06 -4.02 22.28
CA ALA A 174 0.16 -3.21 22.27
C ALA A 174 0.88 -3.21 20.91
N LEU A 175 0.72 -4.28 20.11
CA LEU A 175 1.33 -4.41 18.78
C LEU A 175 0.34 -5.06 17.82
N PRO A 176 -0.38 -4.27 17.02
CA PRO A 176 -1.39 -4.84 16.15
C PRO A 176 -0.78 -5.57 14.95
N LEU A 177 -0.90 -6.90 14.95
CA LEU A 177 -0.75 -7.70 13.74
C LEU A 177 -2.07 -7.72 12.97
N TYR A 178 -2.42 -6.56 12.40
CA TYR A 178 -3.51 -6.49 11.44
C TYR A 178 -3.11 -7.18 10.14
N GLY A 179 -4.07 -7.87 9.54
CA GLY A 179 -3.99 -8.26 8.15
C GLY A 179 -5.32 -8.03 7.48
N ILE A 180 -5.38 -7.17 6.47
CA ILE A 180 -6.54 -7.12 5.57
C ILE A 180 -6.26 -7.90 4.29
N ARG A 181 -7.27 -8.63 3.83
CA ARG A 181 -7.23 -9.33 2.54
C ARG A 181 -8.57 -9.28 1.84
N TRP A 182 -8.57 -8.85 0.59
CA TRP A 182 -9.75 -8.95 -0.27
C TRP A 182 -9.98 -10.37 -0.77
N GLY A 183 -11.25 -10.75 -0.90
CA GLY A 183 -11.67 -11.84 -1.76
C GLY A 183 -11.42 -11.48 -3.24
N GLU A 184 -11.24 -12.48 -4.08
CA GLU A 184 -10.84 -12.30 -5.50
C GLU A 184 -11.83 -11.43 -6.31
N ASP A 185 -13.11 -11.40 -5.95
CA ASP A 185 -14.14 -10.59 -6.60
C ASP A 185 -14.21 -9.14 -6.09
N GLY A 186 -13.46 -8.82 -5.02
CA GLY A 186 -13.49 -7.53 -4.33
C GLY A 186 -14.83 -7.21 -3.66
N LYS A 187 -15.69 -8.21 -3.40
CA LYS A 187 -16.97 -8.04 -2.69
C LYS A 187 -16.88 -8.32 -1.20
N LYS A 188 -15.85 -9.08 -0.80
CA LYS A 188 -15.60 -9.46 0.59
C LYS A 188 -14.21 -8.99 1.00
N LEU A 189 -14.08 -8.52 2.24
CA LEU A 189 -12.80 -8.22 2.84
C LEU A 189 -12.68 -8.94 4.18
N TYR A 190 -11.59 -9.67 4.35
CA TYR A 190 -11.23 -10.33 5.59
C TYR A 190 -10.27 -9.43 6.35
N LEU A 191 -10.52 -9.24 7.64
CA LEU A 191 -9.69 -8.51 8.56
C LEU A 191 -9.28 -9.45 9.70
N ARG A 192 -7.98 -9.74 9.76
CA ARG A 192 -7.36 -10.48 10.85
C ARG A 192 -7.05 -9.53 12.00
N THR A 193 -7.59 -9.84 13.17
CA THR A 193 -7.11 -9.33 14.46
C THR A 193 -6.30 -10.43 15.15
N PRO A 194 -5.65 -10.17 16.31
CA PRO A 194 -4.88 -11.19 17.02
C PRO A 194 -5.69 -12.43 17.43
N ASP A 195 -6.98 -12.24 17.71
CA ASP A 195 -7.87 -13.21 18.35
C ASP A 195 -9.00 -13.74 17.45
N ARG A 196 -9.37 -13.02 16.39
CA ARG A 196 -10.51 -13.34 15.53
C ARG A 196 -10.29 -12.87 14.11
N ILE A 197 -11.14 -13.38 13.21
CA ILE A 197 -11.22 -12.92 11.83
C ILE A 197 -12.59 -12.30 11.60
N LEU A 198 -12.57 -11.05 11.19
CA LEU A 198 -13.76 -10.31 10.79
C LEU A 198 -13.90 -10.36 9.26
N LEU A 199 -15.14 -10.37 8.80
CA LEU A 199 -15.54 -10.35 7.40
C LEU A 199 -16.42 -9.14 7.17
N TRP A 200 -16.01 -8.30 6.23
CA TRP A 200 -16.85 -7.26 5.67
C TRP A 200 -17.61 -7.79 4.44
N THR A 201 -18.92 -7.58 4.42
CA THR A 201 -19.84 -8.09 3.40
C THR A 201 -20.49 -7.00 2.54
N GLY A 202 -20.03 -5.76 2.64
CA GLY A 202 -20.59 -4.62 1.91
C GLY A 202 -21.14 -3.51 2.81
N SER A 203 -21.80 -3.91 3.90
CA SER A 203 -22.53 -3.00 4.78
C SER A 203 -22.26 -3.21 6.27
N ALA A 204 -21.66 -4.34 6.64
CA ALA A 204 -21.40 -4.70 8.02
C ALA A 204 -20.09 -5.48 8.12
N ILE A 205 -19.54 -5.52 9.34
CA ILE A 205 -18.47 -6.42 9.74
C ILE A 205 -19.03 -7.48 10.69
N GLU A 206 -18.70 -8.74 10.45
CA GLU A 206 -19.13 -9.88 11.27
C GLU A 206 -17.99 -10.86 11.46
N GLU A 207 -18.04 -11.69 12.50
CA GLU A 207 -17.03 -12.72 12.72
C GLU A 207 -17.23 -13.88 11.73
N THR A 208 -16.13 -14.39 11.17
CA THR A 208 -16.17 -15.54 10.24
C THR A 208 -15.33 -16.71 10.74
N LYS A 209 -15.85 -17.93 10.50
CA LYS A 209 -15.12 -19.19 10.70
C LYS A 209 -14.46 -19.71 9.42
N SER A 210 -14.61 -19.02 8.30
CA SER A 210 -13.98 -19.38 7.03
C SER A 210 -13.26 -18.16 6.47
N PHE A 211 -11.95 -18.30 6.27
CA PHE A 211 -11.09 -17.18 5.88
C PHE A 211 -9.86 -17.66 5.10
N PRO A 212 -9.18 -16.76 4.37
CA PRO A 212 -7.94 -17.07 3.66
C PRO A 212 -6.83 -17.59 4.59
N ASP A 213 -6.03 -18.56 4.13
CA ASP A 213 -4.84 -19.04 4.83
C ASP A 213 -3.66 -18.05 4.80
N CYS A 214 -3.89 -16.84 4.29
CA CYS A 214 -2.85 -15.84 4.11
C CYS A 214 -3.39 -14.40 4.03
N PHE A 215 -2.71 -13.47 4.69
CA PHE A 215 -3.07 -12.04 4.73
C PHE A 215 -1.95 -11.10 4.26
N THR A 216 -0.74 -11.61 4.02
CA THR A 216 0.42 -10.80 3.59
C THR A 216 0.19 -10.15 2.23
N VAL A 217 -0.48 -10.88 1.33
CA VAL A 217 -0.96 -10.34 0.06
C VAL A 217 -2.37 -9.81 0.30
N SER A 218 -2.51 -8.49 0.40
CA SER A 218 -3.78 -7.84 0.76
C SER A 218 -4.75 -7.73 -0.43
N THR A 219 -4.23 -7.74 -1.65
CA THR A 219 -4.97 -7.72 -2.92
C THR A 219 -4.21 -8.51 -4.00
N ASN A 220 -4.81 -8.77 -5.16
CA ASN A 220 -4.24 -9.67 -6.18
C ASN A 220 -3.30 -8.98 -7.20
N PHE A 221 -2.86 -7.76 -6.88
CA PHE A 221 -1.90 -6.94 -7.62
C PHE A 221 -1.04 -6.11 -6.65
N GLY A 222 -0.04 -5.40 -7.16
CA GLY A 222 0.96 -4.67 -6.40
C GLY A 222 2.24 -5.46 -6.16
N LYS A 223 3.23 -4.84 -5.50
CA LYS A 223 4.59 -5.38 -5.27
C LYS A 223 4.63 -6.85 -4.82
N TRP A 224 3.68 -7.26 -3.98
CA TRP A 224 3.62 -8.60 -3.41
C TRP A 224 2.71 -9.59 -4.16
N ALA A 225 2.24 -9.26 -5.37
CA ALA A 225 1.39 -10.18 -6.15
C ALA A 225 2.17 -11.26 -6.92
N TYR A 226 3.48 -11.07 -7.08
CA TYR A 226 4.38 -11.97 -7.80
C TYR A 226 5.60 -12.27 -6.92
N GLU A 227 6.21 -13.45 -7.11
CA GLU A 227 7.44 -13.86 -6.40
C GLU A 227 8.59 -12.87 -6.62
N SER A 228 8.61 -12.22 -7.77
CA SER A 228 9.54 -11.14 -8.10
C SER A 228 8.94 -10.19 -9.15
N ALA A 229 9.40 -8.95 -9.15
CA ALA A 229 9.14 -7.97 -10.20
C ALA A 229 10.38 -7.07 -10.32
N SER A 230 10.92 -6.95 -11.53
CA SER A 230 12.14 -6.17 -11.77
C SER A 230 12.12 -5.49 -13.13
N LEU A 231 13.00 -4.51 -13.31
CA LEU A 231 13.23 -3.88 -14.61
C LEU A 231 14.22 -4.72 -15.42
N GLY A 232 13.79 -5.13 -16.60
CA GLY A 232 14.61 -5.79 -17.61
C GLY A 232 15.27 -4.80 -18.57
N GLU A 233 16.09 -5.34 -19.45
CA GLU A 233 16.71 -4.58 -20.53
C GLU A 233 15.65 -3.91 -21.42
N GLY A 234 15.93 -2.68 -21.86
CA GLY A 234 14.98 -1.88 -22.64
C GLY A 234 13.78 -1.34 -21.83
N GLY A 235 13.83 -1.40 -20.49
CA GLY A 235 12.82 -0.79 -19.62
C GLY A 235 11.51 -1.59 -19.48
N ASN A 236 11.43 -2.78 -20.08
CA ASN A 236 10.31 -3.69 -19.85
C ASN A 236 10.36 -4.23 -18.42
N VAL A 237 9.21 -4.40 -17.81
CA VAL A 237 9.09 -5.06 -16.50
C VAL A 237 9.06 -6.58 -16.68
N ILE A 238 9.90 -7.29 -15.96
CA ILE A 238 9.91 -8.75 -15.90
C ILE A 238 9.22 -9.18 -14.60
N LEU A 239 8.15 -9.96 -14.73
CA LEU A 239 7.40 -10.51 -13.60
C LEU A 239 7.78 -11.98 -13.42
N GLY A 240 7.98 -12.38 -12.16
CA GLY A 240 8.12 -13.77 -11.76
C GLY A 240 6.79 -14.52 -11.81
N LYS A 241 6.70 -15.64 -11.08
CA LYS A 241 5.45 -16.39 -10.98
C LYS A 241 4.44 -15.61 -10.13
N LYS A 242 3.19 -15.57 -10.58
CA LYS A 242 2.09 -15.00 -9.79
C LYS A 242 1.84 -15.86 -8.55
N LEU A 243 1.73 -15.22 -7.38
CA LEU A 243 1.43 -15.93 -6.15
C LEU A 243 0.03 -16.56 -6.21
N PRO A 244 -0.15 -17.79 -5.70
CA PRO A 244 -1.44 -18.47 -5.76
C PRO A 244 -2.48 -17.76 -4.88
N THR A 245 -3.75 -17.88 -5.28
CA THR A 245 -4.86 -17.49 -4.41
C THR A 245 -4.84 -18.33 -3.13
N PRO A 246 -4.94 -17.71 -1.95
CA PRO A 246 -5.03 -18.40 -0.68
C PRO A 246 -6.22 -19.33 -0.60
N ARG A 247 -6.01 -20.41 0.14
CA ARG A 247 -7.05 -21.41 0.38
C ARG A 247 -7.90 -20.96 1.54
N GLN A 248 -9.17 -21.33 1.51
CA GLN A 248 -10.04 -21.11 2.67
C GLN A 248 -9.73 -22.13 3.75
N ILE A 249 -9.58 -21.65 4.97
CA ILE A 249 -9.35 -22.42 6.18
C ILE A 249 -10.35 -21.98 7.25
N SER A 250 -10.40 -22.74 8.36
CA SER A 250 -11.29 -22.44 9.49
C SER A 250 -10.59 -22.38 10.84
N ASN A 251 -9.28 -22.62 10.89
CA ASN A 251 -8.47 -22.56 12.10
C ASN A 251 -7.40 -21.47 11.94
N ILE A 252 -7.38 -20.50 12.85
CA ILE A 252 -6.47 -19.35 12.81
C ILE A 252 -4.99 -19.77 12.88
N ASP A 253 -4.70 -20.90 13.52
CA ASP A 253 -3.35 -21.47 13.64
C ASP A 253 -2.80 -21.98 12.29
N GLN A 254 -3.66 -22.16 11.30
CA GLN A 254 -3.26 -22.57 9.95
C GLN A 254 -2.91 -21.39 9.03
N ILE A 255 -3.01 -20.14 9.52
CA ILE A 255 -2.61 -18.96 8.76
C ILE A 255 -1.11 -18.97 8.55
N LYS A 256 -0.69 -18.78 7.29
CA LYS A 256 0.69 -18.75 6.86
C LYS A 256 1.13 -17.32 6.55
N LEU A 257 2.45 -17.12 6.63
CA LEU A 257 3.09 -15.97 6.02
C LEU A 257 3.40 -16.33 4.57
N CYS A 258 2.71 -15.71 3.60
CA CYS A 258 3.04 -15.92 2.18
C CYS A 258 4.04 -14.87 1.75
N ARG A 259 5.21 -15.34 1.32
CA ARG A 259 6.20 -14.58 0.56
C ARG A 259 6.65 -15.46 -0.58
#